data_AF-A0A0L6JI78-F1
#
_entry.id   AF-A0A0L6JI78-F1
#
_cell.length_a   1.000
_cell.length_b   1.000
_cell.length_c   1.000
_cell.angle_alpha   90.00
_cell.angle_beta   90.00
_cell.angle_gamma   90.00
#
_symmetry.space_group_name_H-M   'P 1'
#
loop_
_entity.id
_entity.type
_entity.pdbx_description
1 polymer ?
#
loop_
_entity_poly.entity_id
_entity_poly.type
_entity_poly.pdbx_seq_one_letter_code
_entity_poly.pdbx_strand_id
1 'polypeptide(L)'
;MKLKKLSAVLVTAFLLMSNIFVNVSFAAAPSKLKVLYNNNGTAANSNQIYANIKLVNLGTSNIDLSKITIRYYFTKDSDKPLVYYTDYVSMGSMSTKFNAHSPASAKADTYFEIKPSSGTISTSGAIWPKQSEVIFQGRVARKDWSNFDQSNDHSYTIATREYIENPYIAVFESGKLIAGNVPYDASQLKYEAENANLSGKAFVANDHSGYSGTGFVCGYGNDGAKTLFTVNVPESGNYSIKVGYSNASEAEKSLSIYVNGKKTGQIKFARLSSWSTWSEAQAIVPLNNGENTISLQRDIEDGGSVNLDYLLIEPGTIPDVTIPDDETSKFKYEAENAGLSGNAVVANDHSGYSGTGFVCGYGNIGAKALFTVNVPKEGDYIIKVRYANASEAEKSLSLYVNAVKTSQIKFSRFTSWSNWSEVQASVHLNSGANTISLQRDIEDGGSVNLDYLLIE
;
A
#
# COMPACT_ATOMS: atom_id res chain seq x y z
N MET A 1 19.78 72.86 -12.76
CA MET A 1 19.61 72.66 -14.22
C MET A 1 20.27 71.32 -14.55
N LYS A 2 19.62 70.21 -14.92
CA LYS A 2 18.25 69.86 -15.35
C LYS A 2 17.88 68.47 -14.80
N LEU A 3 16.59 68.30 -14.48
CA LEU A 3 15.88 67.04 -14.27
C LEU A 3 15.93 66.12 -15.50
N LYS A 4 15.78 64.80 -15.30
CA LYS A 4 14.62 64.03 -15.83
C LYS A 4 14.40 62.72 -15.07
N LYS A 5 13.14 62.52 -14.66
CA LYS A 5 12.52 61.39 -13.97
C LYS A 5 12.42 60.17 -14.91
N LEU A 6 12.33 58.96 -14.34
CA LEU A 6 11.24 58.02 -14.69
C LEU A 6 10.97 57.05 -13.52
N SER A 7 9.70 56.63 -13.42
CA SER A 7 9.01 56.11 -12.25
C SER A 7 8.70 54.60 -12.37
N ALA A 8 8.47 53.97 -11.21
CA ALA A 8 7.62 52.77 -10.96
C ALA A 8 8.09 51.43 -11.60
N VAL A 9 7.86 50.23 -11.06
CA VAL A 9 6.77 49.67 -10.25
C VAL A 9 7.34 48.55 -9.36
N LEU A 10 6.93 48.52 -8.09
CA LEU A 10 7.09 47.40 -7.17
C LEU A 10 6.04 46.33 -7.55
N VAL A 11 6.45 45.17 -8.06
CA VAL A 11 5.55 44.01 -8.22
C VAL A 11 5.96 42.96 -7.20
N THR A 12 5.26 42.99 -6.07
CA THR A 12 5.15 41.87 -5.13
C THR A 12 4.33 40.77 -5.79
N ALA A 13 4.98 39.71 -6.27
CA ALA A 13 4.30 38.48 -6.64
C ALA A 13 4.06 37.65 -5.37
N PHE A 14 2.89 37.82 -4.76
CA PHE A 14 2.33 36.88 -3.79
C PHE A 14 1.93 35.62 -4.57
N LEU A 15 2.73 34.55 -4.53
CA LEU A 15 2.26 33.23 -4.91
C LEU A 15 1.32 32.75 -3.80
N LEU A 16 0.00 32.85 -4.04
CA LEU A 16 -0.95 31.98 -3.34
C LEU A 16 -0.63 30.55 -3.77
N MET A 17 0.08 29.80 -2.93
CA MET A 17 0.01 28.34 -2.99
C MET A 17 -1.36 27.94 -2.44
N SER A 18 -2.30 27.72 -3.35
CA SER A 18 -3.52 26.99 -3.07
C SER A 18 -3.12 25.58 -2.61
N ASN A 19 -3.38 25.27 -1.35
CA ASN A 19 -3.35 23.91 -0.82
C ASN A 19 -4.43 23.08 -1.53
N ILE A 20 -4.05 22.44 -2.64
CA ILE A 20 -4.81 21.33 -3.18
C ILE A 20 -4.52 20.15 -2.26
N PHE A 21 -5.43 19.92 -1.32
CA PHE A 21 -5.54 18.61 -0.69
C PHE A 21 -6.00 17.64 -1.78
N VAL A 22 -5.05 16.96 -2.42
CA VAL A 22 -5.38 15.75 -3.17
C VAL A 22 -5.81 14.74 -2.12
N ASN A 23 -7.10 14.44 -2.06
CA ASN A 23 -7.58 13.23 -1.40
C ASN A 23 -7.00 12.05 -2.17
N VAL A 24 -5.81 11.61 -1.78
CA VAL A 24 -5.26 10.35 -2.25
C VAL A 24 -6.09 9.26 -1.61
N SER A 25 -7.00 8.69 -2.40
CA SER A 25 -7.68 7.45 -2.05
C SER A 25 -6.62 6.36 -2.04
N PHE A 26 -6.19 5.94 -0.85
CA PHE A 26 -5.24 4.85 -0.67
C PHE A 26 -5.83 3.54 -1.22
N ALA A 27 -5.26 3.01 -2.30
CA ALA A 27 -5.60 1.68 -2.79
C ALA A 27 -5.04 0.63 -1.82
N ALA A 28 -5.91 -0.24 -1.30
CA ALA A 28 -5.51 -1.33 -0.42
C ALA A 28 -4.60 -2.32 -1.15
N ALA A 29 -3.57 -2.84 -0.47
CA ALA A 29 -2.71 -3.92 -0.96
C ALA A 29 -3.54 -5.10 -1.51
N PRO A 30 -3.09 -5.83 -2.55
CA PRO A 30 -3.86 -6.93 -3.11
C PRO A 30 -4.05 -8.04 -2.07
N SER A 31 -5.28 -8.16 -1.60
CA SER A 31 -5.67 -9.16 -0.60
C SER A 31 -5.56 -10.58 -1.16
N LYS A 32 -4.99 -11.52 -0.38
CA LYS A 32 -5.03 -12.96 -0.72
C LYS A 32 -6.44 -13.54 -0.63
N LEU A 33 -7.30 -12.91 0.17
CA LEU A 33 -8.67 -13.34 0.43
C LEU A 33 -9.65 -12.20 0.17
N LYS A 34 -10.71 -12.48 -0.58
CA LYS A 34 -11.87 -11.60 -0.59
C LYS A 34 -12.76 -11.93 0.60
N VAL A 35 -13.23 -10.90 1.32
CA VAL A 35 -14.22 -11.06 2.39
C VAL A 35 -15.55 -10.56 1.87
N LEU A 36 -16.50 -11.48 1.70
CA LEU A 36 -17.88 -11.12 1.40
C LEU A 36 -18.75 -11.30 2.64
N TYR A 37 -19.78 -10.48 2.75
CA TYR A 37 -20.64 -10.37 3.91
C TYR A 37 -22.08 -10.18 3.48
N ASN A 38 -23.00 -10.78 4.24
CA ASN A 38 -24.38 -10.34 4.30
C ASN A 38 -24.91 -10.43 5.72
N ASN A 39 -25.98 -9.71 6.00
CA ASN A 39 -26.60 -9.66 7.33
C ASN A 39 -28.08 -10.04 7.30
N ASN A 40 -28.48 -10.85 6.32
CA ASN A 40 -29.88 -11.25 6.08
C ASN A 40 -30.85 -10.06 5.87
N GLY A 41 -30.34 -8.89 5.47
CA GLY A 41 -31.12 -7.66 5.33
C GLY A 41 -31.56 -7.05 6.66
N THR A 42 -30.86 -7.38 7.75
CA THR A 42 -31.17 -6.90 9.10
C THR A 42 -30.83 -5.42 9.23
N ALA A 43 -31.72 -4.64 9.83
CA ALA A 43 -31.50 -3.22 10.07
C ALA A 43 -30.39 -2.99 11.12
N ALA A 44 -29.82 -1.78 11.13
CA ALA A 44 -28.75 -1.43 12.06
C ALA A 44 -29.18 -1.56 13.54
N ASN A 45 -30.41 -1.16 13.86
CA ASN A 45 -31.00 -1.40 15.18
C ASN A 45 -31.69 -2.77 15.20
N SER A 46 -31.09 -3.74 15.90
CA SER A 46 -31.55 -5.13 15.91
C SER A 46 -31.10 -5.86 17.17
N ASN A 47 -31.85 -6.85 17.64
CA ASN A 47 -31.43 -7.74 18.72
C ASN A 47 -30.37 -8.77 18.31
N GLN A 48 -29.96 -8.75 17.03
CA GLN A 48 -28.99 -9.66 16.46
C GLN A 48 -28.06 -8.93 15.50
N ILE A 49 -26.76 -9.20 15.64
CA ILE A 49 -25.75 -8.95 14.61
C ILE A 49 -25.63 -10.22 13.78
N TYR A 50 -26.05 -10.17 12.51
CA TYR A 50 -25.85 -11.28 11.58
C TYR A 50 -24.50 -11.13 10.88
N ALA A 51 -23.66 -12.16 10.98
CA ALA A 51 -22.32 -12.18 10.42
C ALA A 51 -22.14 -13.36 9.48
N ASN A 52 -22.88 -13.35 8.36
CA ASN A 52 -22.70 -14.33 7.31
C ASN A 52 -21.50 -13.92 6.47
N ILE A 53 -20.37 -14.57 6.70
CA ILE A 53 -19.08 -14.26 6.10
C ILE A 53 -18.72 -15.35 5.11
N LYS A 54 -18.35 -14.95 3.90
CA LYS A 54 -17.74 -15.83 2.90
C LYS A 54 -16.31 -15.36 2.64
N LEU A 55 -15.36 -16.28 2.79
CA LEU A 55 -13.99 -16.05 2.37
C LEU A 55 -13.77 -16.67 0.99
N VAL A 56 -13.18 -15.92 0.07
CA VAL A 56 -12.84 -16.40 -1.28
C VAL A 56 -11.33 -16.28 -1.47
N ASN A 57 -10.66 -17.38 -1.78
CA ASN A 57 -9.23 -17.37 -2.09
C ASN A 57 -9.01 -16.80 -3.49
N LEU A 58 -8.28 -15.69 -3.54
CA LEU A 58 -7.91 -15.02 -4.78
C LEU A 58 -6.53 -15.44 -5.26
N GLY A 59 -5.78 -16.20 -4.47
CA GLY A 59 -4.40 -16.60 -4.73
C GLY A 59 -4.26 -17.97 -5.39
N THR A 60 -3.01 -18.30 -5.70
CA THR A 60 -2.56 -19.55 -6.36
C THR A 60 -2.10 -20.63 -5.40
N SER A 61 -2.14 -20.36 -4.10
CA SER A 61 -1.81 -21.34 -3.06
C SER A 61 -3.04 -21.65 -2.22
N ASN A 62 -3.14 -22.90 -1.79
CA ASN A 62 -4.13 -23.29 -0.80
C ASN A 62 -3.93 -22.52 0.50
N ILE A 63 -5.03 -22.17 1.17
CA ILE A 63 -5.04 -21.52 2.47
C ILE A 63 -5.54 -22.54 3.50
N ASP A 64 -4.70 -22.80 4.50
CA ASP A 64 -5.01 -23.68 5.63
C ASP A 64 -5.88 -22.92 6.64
N LEU A 65 -7.14 -23.34 6.78
CA LEU A 65 -8.11 -22.67 7.63
C LEU A 65 -7.74 -22.73 9.11
N SER A 66 -6.94 -23.70 9.55
CA SER A 66 -6.48 -23.78 10.94
C SER A 66 -5.58 -22.60 11.35
N LYS A 67 -5.00 -21.90 10.37
CA LYS A 67 -4.18 -20.70 10.55
C LYS A 67 -4.99 -19.42 10.46
N ILE A 68 -6.27 -19.50 10.11
CA ILE A 68 -7.11 -18.33 9.88
C ILE A 68 -7.81 -17.91 11.17
N THR A 69 -7.88 -16.59 11.39
CA THR A 69 -8.82 -15.97 12.32
C THR A 69 -9.54 -14.82 11.63
N ILE A 70 -10.85 -14.72 11.84
CA ILE A 70 -11.71 -13.68 11.25
C ILE A 70 -12.24 -12.83 12.39
N ARG A 71 -12.16 -11.50 12.28
CA ARG A 71 -12.63 -10.57 13.31
C ARG A 71 -13.67 -9.61 12.75
N TYR A 72 -14.78 -9.52 13.46
CA TYR A 72 -15.84 -8.54 13.23
C TYR A 72 -15.87 -7.58 14.41
N TYR A 73 -15.65 -6.30 14.15
CA TYR A 73 -15.52 -5.23 15.13
C TYR A 73 -16.80 -4.42 15.23
N PHE A 74 -17.23 -4.16 16.46
CA PHE A 74 -18.49 -3.48 16.78
C PHE A 74 -18.37 -2.75 18.13
N THR A 75 -19.29 -1.83 18.40
CA THR A 75 -19.47 -1.26 19.73
C THR A 75 -20.43 -2.14 20.53
N LYS A 76 -20.08 -2.46 21.77
CA LYS A 76 -20.90 -3.38 22.59
C LYS A 76 -22.26 -2.78 22.96
N ASP A 77 -22.30 -1.45 23.07
CA ASP A 77 -23.37 -0.54 23.56
C ASP A 77 -23.94 -0.86 24.95
N SER A 78 -23.53 -1.96 25.58
CA SER A 78 -24.05 -2.41 26.86
C SER A 78 -23.14 -3.46 27.51
N ASP A 79 -23.20 -3.57 28.84
CA ASP A 79 -22.46 -4.59 29.58
C ASP A 79 -23.10 -5.98 29.58
N LYS A 80 -24.24 -6.16 28.90
CA LYS A 80 -24.93 -7.45 28.84
C LYS A 80 -24.03 -8.55 28.25
N PRO A 81 -24.09 -9.79 28.79
CA PRO A 81 -23.33 -10.90 28.24
C PRO A 81 -23.72 -11.17 26.79
N LEU A 82 -22.72 -11.41 25.94
CA LEU A 82 -22.91 -11.76 24.54
C LEU A 82 -22.90 -13.27 24.34
N VAL A 83 -23.69 -13.74 23.39
CA VAL A 83 -23.74 -15.13 22.95
C VAL A 83 -23.57 -15.16 21.44
N TYR A 84 -22.63 -15.98 20.97
CA TYR A 84 -22.46 -16.27 19.55
C TYR A 84 -23.18 -17.59 19.23
N TYR A 85 -24.01 -17.58 18.20
CA TYR A 85 -24.66 -18.77 17.66
C TYR A 85 -24.06 -19.08 16.28
N THR A 86 -23.49 -20.27 16.13
CA THR A 86 -23.07 -20.79 14.82
C THR A 86 -24.27 -21.42 14.15
N ASP A 87 -24.69 -20.87 13.01
CA ASP A 87 -25.82 -21.36 12.25
C ASP A 87 -25.37 -22.35 11.16
N TYR A 88 -24.24 -22.08 10.49
CA TYR A 88 -23.69 -22.95 9.45
C TYR A 88 -22.20 -22.70 9.18
N VAL A 89 -21.45 -23.75 8.85
CA VAL A 89 -20.08 -23.64 8.32
C VAL A 89 -19.95 -24.61 7.15
N SER A 90 -19.49 -24.14 5.99
CA SER A 90 -19.41 -24.99 4.80
C SER A 90 -18.23 -25.97 4.82
N MET A 91 -17.23 -25.74 5.68
CA MET A 91 -16.03 -26.57 5.75
C MET A 91 -15.44 -26.62 7.16
N GLY A 92 -15.12 -27.84 7.61
CA GLY A 92 -14.46 -28.05 8.90
C GLY A 92 -15.35 -27.72 10.09
N SER A 93 -14.73 -27.22 11.15
CA SER A 93 -15.44 -26.70 12.32
C SER A 93 -14.80 -25.39 12.77
N MET A 94 -15.49 -24.64 13.64
CA MET A 94 -15.01 -23.36 14.14
C MET A 94 -15.25 -23.22 15.64
N SER A 95 -14.52 -22.29 16.24
CA SER A 95 -14.75 -21.77 17.58
C SER A 95 -14.92 -20.26 17.52
N THR A 96 -15.54 -19.67 18.55
CA THR A 96 -15.68 -18.22 18.68
C THR A 96 -15.29 -17.73 20.06
N LYS A 97 -14.78 -16.50 20.12
CA LYS A 97 -14.52 -15.78 21.37
C LYS A 97 -14.81 -14.29 21.19
N PHE A 98 -15.25 -13.63 22.26
CA PHE A 98 -15.34 -12.17 22.32
C PHE A 98 -14.09 -11.61 23.00
N ASN A 99 -13.56 -10.50 22.48
CA ASN A 99 -12.40 -9.82 23.05
C ASN A 99 -12.64 -8.31 23.03
N ALA A 100 -11.99 -7.60 23.95
CA ALA A 100 -11.92 -6.15 23.88
C ALA A 100 -11.05 -5.71 22.69
N HIS A 101 -11.46 -4.64 22.01
CA HIS A 101 -10.64 -3.93 21.05
C HIS A 101 -9.90 -2.79 21.77
N SER A 102 -8.57 -2.84 21.76
CA SER A 102 -7.74 -1.85 22.45
C SER A 102 -6.60 -1.38 21.54
N PRO A 103 -6.39 -0.06 21.36
CA PRO A 103 -7.24 1.01 21.90
C PRO A 103 -8.64 0.99 21.27
N ALA A 104 -9.66 1.32 22.08
CA ALA A 104 -11.02 1.44 21.59
C ALA A 104 -11.14 2.66 20.66
N SER A 105 -11.86 2.49 19.57
CA SER A 105 -12.18 3.55 18.61
C SER A 105 -13.64 3.98 18.74
N ALA A 106 -14.01 5.09 18.12
CA ALA A 106 -15.40 5.51 18.03
C ALA A 106 -16.33 4.47 17.37
N LYS A 107 -15.77 3.54 16.58
CA LYS A 107 -16.54 2.51 15.85
C LYS A 107 -16.38 1.08 16.34
N ALA A 108 -15.58 0.88 17.39
CA ALA A 108 -15.34 -0.44 17.95
C ALA A 108 -14.67 -0.37 19.31
N ASP A 109 -15.25 -1.06 20.28
CA ASP A 109 -14.65 -1.37 21.57
C ASP A 109 -14.54 -2.90 21.80
N THR A 110 -15.16 -3.69 20.91
CA THR A 110 -15.29 -5.14 21.04
C THR A 110 -15.16 -5.78 19.67
N TYR A 111 -14.65 -7.01 19.63
CA TYR A 111 -14.79 -7.88 18.46
C TYR A 111 -15.10 -9.31 18.85
N PHE A 112 -15.79 -10.03 17.98
CA PHE A 112 -15.79 -11.49 18.03
C PHE A 112 -14.79 -12.03 17.02
N GLU A 113 -14.02 -13.03 17.44
CA GLU A 113 -13.08 -13.76 16.59
C GLU A 113 -13.67 -15.13 16.26
N ILE A 114 -13.81 -15.44 14.98
CA ILE A 114 -14.08 -16.77 14.45
C ILE A 114 -12.75 -17.43 14.14
N LYS A 115 -12.52 -18.62 14.70
CA LYS A 115 -11.33 -19.44 14.45
C LYS A 115 -11.74 -20.81 13.91
N PRO A 116 -11.65 -21.04 12.59
CA PRO A 116 -11.74 -22.38 12.03
C PRO A 116 -10.64 -23.27 12.59
N SER A 117 -10.95 -24.54 12.85
CA SER A 117 -9.97 -25.50 13.40
C SER A 117 -9.36 -26.40 12.32
N SER A 118 -10.00 -26.50 11.16
CA SER A 118 -9.59 -27.38 10.07
C SER A 118 -10.20 -26.95 8.73
N GLY A 119 -9.69 -27.53 7.65
CA GLY A 119 -10.14 -27.29 6.29
C GLY A 119 -9.13 -26.50 5.47
N THR A 120 -9.37 -26.44 4.16
CA THR A 120 -8.48 -25.81 3.20
C THR A 120 -9.30 -25.06 2.17
N ILE A 121 -9.12 -23.74 2.09
CA ILE A 121 -9.62 -22.99 0.94
C ILE A 121 -8.63 -23.23 -0.20
N SER A 122 -9.10 -23.90 -1.24
CA SER A 122 -8.27 -24.19 -2.41
C SER A 122 -7.96 -22.92 -3.19
N THR A 123 -7.00 -23.01 -4.11
CA THR A 123 -6.62 -21.91 -5.00
C THR A 123 -7.83 -21.33 -5.75
N SER A 124 -7.70 -20.08 -6.22
CA SER A 124 -8.65 -19.54 -7.19
C SER A 124 -8.83 -20.48 -8.38
N GLY A 125 -10.04 -20.58 -8.93
CA GLY A 125 -10.37 -21.46 -10.05
C GLY A 125 -10.36 -22.96 -9.75
N ALA A 126 -10.22 -23.37 -8.49
CA ALA A 126 -10.25 -24.79 -8.12
C ALA A 126 -11.56 -25.48 -8.56
N ILE A 127 -11.41 -26.64 -9.20
CA ILE A 127 -12.53 -27.45 -9.70
C ILE A 127 -12.96 -28.44 -8.60
N TRP A 128 -14.27 -28.70 -8.55
CA TRP A 128 -14.87 -29.67 -7.65
C TRP A 128 -14.10 -31.02 -7.64
N PRO A 129 -13.86 -31.64 -6.46
CA PRO A 129 -14.44 -31.31 -5.14
C PRO A 129 -13.69 -30.23 -4.34
N LYS A 130 -12.66 -29.60 -4.91
CA LYS A 130 -11.93 -28.52 -4.23
C LYS A 130 -12.75 -27.22 -4.26
N GLN A 131 -12.86 -26.55 -3.12
CA GLN A 131 -13.61 -25.30 -2.99
C GLN A 131 -12.65 -24.14 -2.81
N SER A 132 -12.77 -23.09 -3.64
CA SER A 132 -12.04 -21.83 -3.51
C SER A 132 -12.72 -20.82 -2.58
N GLU A 133 -13.85 -21.22 -1.98
CA GLU A 133 -14.59 -20.42 -1.01
C GLU A 133 -15.00 -21.24 0.21
N VAL A 134 -15.17 -20.55 1.34
CA VAL A 134 -15.74 -21.10 2.57
C VAL A 134 -16.73 -20.11 3.16
N ILE A 135 -17.83 -20.63 3.72
CA ILE A 135 -18.90 -19.84 4.32
C ILE A 135 -18.95 -20.11 5.83
N PHE A 136 -19.04 -19.05 6.60
CA PHE A 136 -19.30 -19.03 8.04
C PHE A 136 -20.56 -18.20 8.28
N GLN A 137 -21.63 -18.83 8.75
CA GLN A 137 -22.87 -18.16 9.13
C GLN A 137 -23.05 -18.25 10.63
N GLY A 138 -23.33 -17.10 11.22
CA GLY A 138 -23.63 -17.02 12.63
C GLY A 138 -24.18 -15.66 13.00
N ARG A 139 -24.57 -15.56 14.26
CA ARG A 139 -25.23 -14.39 14.81
C ARG A 139 -24.82 -14.16 16.25
N VAL A 140 -24.66 -12.90 16.61
CA VAL A 140 -24.44 -12.48 17.98
C VAL A 140 -25.75 -11.91 18.52
N ALA A 141 -26.12 -12.34 19.73
CA ALA A 141 -27.18 -11.71 20.50
C ALA A 141 -26.69 -11.41 21.91
N ARG A 142 -27.29 -10.41 22.56
CA ARG A 142 -27.19 -10.29 24.02
C ARG A 142 -28.01 -11.41 24.67
N LYS A 143 -27.58 -11.86 25.85
CA LYS A 143 -28.28 -12.92 26.59
C LYS A 143 -29.74 -12.57 26.92
N ASP A 144 -30.06 -11.28 27.01
CA ASP A 144 -31.40 -10.75 27.24
C ASP A 144 -32.15 -10.33 25.96
N TRP A 145 -31.55 -10.56 24.78
CA TRP A 145 -32.12 -10.19 23.47
C TRP A 145 -32.42 -8.69 23.30
N SER A 146 -31.77 -7.81 24.07
CA SER A 146 -31.82 -6.37 23.83
C SER A 146 -31.09 -5.99 22.55
N ASN A 147 -31.51 -4.88 21.95
CA ASN A 147 -30.97 -4.42 20.65
C ASN A 147 -29.55 -3.85 20.75
N PHE A 148 -28.76 -4.11 19.71
CA PHE A 148 -27.55 -3.39 19.34
C PHE A 148 -27.89 -2.16 18.49
N ASP A 149 -27.05 -1.14 18.56
CA ASP A 149 -26.93 -0.15 17.50
C ASP A 149 -25.73 -0.54 16.63
N GLN A 150 -25.98 -0.94 15.39
CA GLN A 150 -24.89 -1.29 14.46
C GLN A 150 -24.49 -0.11 13.57
N SER A 151 -25.11 1.07 13.71
CA SER A 151 -24.83 2.22 12.83
C SER A 151 -23.46 2.85 13.11
N ASN A 152 -22.93 2.63 14.31
CA ASN A 152 -21.60 3.00 14.76
C ASN A 152 -20.62 1.82 14.71
N ASP A 153 -20.98 0.65 14.18
CA ASP A 153 -20.07 -0.48 14.10
C ASP A 153 -19.10 -0.37 12.91
N HIS A 154 -17.84 -0.71 13.15
CA HIS A 154 -16.81 -0.72 12.12
C HIS A 154 -17.10 -1.76 11.02
N SER A 155 -17.43 -2.99 11.40
CA SER A 155 -17.65 -4.08 10.45
C SER A 155 -19.05 -4.12 9.83
N TYR A 156 -19.98 -3.30 10.32
CA TYR A 156 -21.31 -3.14 9.70
C TYR A 156 -21.22 -2.17 8.52
N THR A 157 -21.79 -2.55 7.37
CA THR A 157 -21.83 -1.69 6.18
C THR A 157 -23.25 -1.25 5.86
N ILE A 158 -24.07 -2.19 5.37
CA ILE A 158 -25.46 -1.96 4.98
C ILE A 158 -26.29 -3.22 5.21
N ALA A 159 -27.60 -3.04 5.33
CA ALA A 159 -28.55 -4.15 5.32
C ALA A 159 -28.59 -4.79 3.93
N THR A 160 -28.16 -6.04 3.83
CA THR A 160 -28.12 -6.80 2.58
C THR A 160 -28.39 -8.30 2.80
N ARG A 161 -29.10 -8.90 1.83
CA ARG A 161 -29.25 -10.36 1.72
C ARG A 161 -28.26 -10.99 0.73
N GLU A 162 -27.63 -10.16 -0.10
CA GLU A 162 -26.62 -10.59 -1.05
C GLU A 162 -25.23 -10.48 -0.42
N TYR A 163 -24.36 -11.42 -0.75
CA TYR A 163 -22.95 -11.36 -0.37
C TYR A 163 -22.27 -10.22 -1.14
N ILE A 164 -22.02 -9.11 -0.44
CA ILE A 164 -21.25 -7.97 -0.95
C ILE A 164 -19.88 -7.97 -0.31
N GLU A 165 -18.91 -7.34 -0.96
CA GLU A 165 -17.58 -7.16 -0.38
C GLU A 165 -17.65 -6.27 0.88
N ASN A 166 -16.96 -6.71 1.94
CA ASN A 166 -16.85 -5.95 3.18
C ASN A 166 -15.37 -5.82 3.57
N PRO A 167 -14.75 -4.66 3.29
CA PRO A 167 -13.35 -4.42 3.63
C PRO A 167 -13.13 -4.17 5.13
N TYR A 168 -14.18 -4.12 5.94
CA TYR A 168 -14.10 -3.79 7.37
C TYR A 168 -14.17 -5.02 8.29
N ILE A 169 -14.18 -6.23 7.71
CA ILE A 169 -14.01 -7.48 8.45
C ILE A 169 -12.58 -7.96 8.23
N ALA A 170 -11.80 -8.06 9.31
CA ALA A 170 -10.39 -8.39 9.23
C ALA A 170 -10.17 -9.91 9.21
N VAL A 171 -9.25 -10.37 8.37
CA VAL A 171 -8.83 -11.78 8.32
C VAL A 171 -7.32 -11.85 8.51
N PHE A 172 -6.90 -12.75 9.39
CA PHE A 172 -5.50 -12.97 9.71
C PHE A 172 -5.10 -14.40 9.38
N GLU A 173 -3.88 -14.58 8.88
CA GLU A 173 -3.21 -15.87 8.72
C GLU A 173 -2.01 -15.92 9.68
N SER A 174 -2.05 -16.85 10.64
CA SER A 174 -1.03 -16.96 11.70
C SER A 174 -0.74 -15.63 12.42
N GLY A 175 -1.79 -14.83 12.65
CA GLY A 175 -1.70 -13.53 13.33
C GLY A 175 -1.33 -12.34 12.43
N LYS A 176 -1.03 -12.55 11.14
CA LYS A 176 -0.77 -11.47 10.19
C LYS A 176 -2.04 -11.11 9.43
N LEU A 177 -2.40 -9.83 9.37
CA LEU A 177 -3.54 -9.33 8.58
C LEU A 177 -3.31 -9.64 7.09
N ILE A 178 -4.27 -10.30 6.44
CA ILE A 178 -4.21 -10.68 5.02
C ILE A 178 -5.43 -10.23 4.21
N ALA A 179 -6.51 -9.78 4.86
CA ALA A 179 -7.67 -9.16 4.21
C ALA A 179 -8.43 -8.25 5.19
N GLY A 180 -9.16 -7.29 4.63
CA GLY A 180 -9.92 -6.29 5.39
C GLY A 180 -9.05 -5.30 6.15
N ASN A 181 -9.66 -4.56 7.07
CA ASN A 181 -9.00 -3.57 7.91
C ASN A 181 -9.50 -3.67 9.36
N VAL A 182 -8.69 -3.16 10.29
CA VAL A 182 -9.01 -3.05 11.71
C VAL A 182 -9.39 -1.61 12.05
N PRO A 183 -10.33 -1.38 12.98
CA PRO A 183 -10.66 -0.03 13.41
C PRO A 183 -9.51 0.61 14.19
N TYR A 184 -9.23 1.86 13.91
CA TYR A 184 -8.31 2.69 14.69
C TYR A 184 -8.76 4.14 14.65
N ASP A 185 -8.47 4.88 15.71
CA ASP A 185 -8.58 6.33 15.73
C ASP A 185 -7.20 6.93 15.44
N ALA A 186 -7.06 7.59 14.28
CA ALA A 186 -5.80 8.19 13.88
C ALA A 186 -5.30 9.25 14.88
N SER A 187 -6.22 9.89 15.62
CA SER A 187 -5.85 10.86 16.65
C SER A 187 -5.24 10.20 17.91
N GLN A 188 -5.59 8.94 18.19
CA GLN A 188 -5.02 8.17 19.30
C GLN A 188 -3.64 7.58 18.99
N LEU A 189 -3.24 7.60 17.72
CA LEU A 189 -1.94 7.07 17.26
C LEU A 189 -0.92 8.18 16.96
N LYS A 190 -1.22 9.43 17.36
CA LYS A 190 -0.27 10.54 17.34
C LYS A 190 0.35 10.71 18.74
N TYR A 191 1.68 10.69 18.80
CA TYR A 191 2.46 10.82 20.02
C TYR A 191 3.36 12.05 19.89
N GLU A 192 3.10 13.09 20.67
CA GLU A 192 3.92 14.30 20.68
C GLU A 192 5.33 13.96 21.21
N ALA A 193 6.37 14.39 20.50
CA ALA A 193 7.75 14.03 20.78
C ALA A 193 8.22 14.65 22.10
N GLU A 194 7.73 15.82 22.46
CA GLU A 194 8.04 16.49 23.72
C GLU A 194 7.50 15.76 24.97
N ASN A 195 6.55 14.83 24.79
CA ASN A 195 6.03 13.98 25.85
C ASN A 195 6.75 12.61 25.95
N ALA A 196 7.66 12.32 25.02
CA ALA A 196 8.41 11.07 24.99
C ALA A 196 9.57 11.06 26.00
N ASN A 197 10.13 9.87 26.26
CA ASN A 197 11.28 9.76 27.15
C ASN A 197 12.58 10.14 26.42
N LEU A 198 13.26 11.19 26.89
CA LEU A 198 14.44 11.77 26.25
C LEU A 198 15.73 11.36 26.96
N SER A 199 16.77 11.04 26.19
CA SER A 199 18.11 10.74 26.73
C SER A 199 19.22 11.13 25.76
N GLY A 200 20.49 10.98 26.17
CA GLY A 200 21.65 11.27 25.32
C GLY A 200 21.77 12.73 24.88
N LYS A 201 21.24 13.65 25.70
CA LYS A 201 21.15 15.10 25.44
C LYS A 201 20.07 15.53 24.44
N ALA A 202 19.14 14.67 24.06
CA ALA A 202 17.89 15.15 23.47
C ALA A 202 17.10 15.97 24.52
N PHE A 203 16.47 17.07 24.11
CA PHE A 203 15.72 17.95 25.02
C PHE A 203 14.58 18.67 24.30
N VAL A 204 13.59 19.12 25.08
CA VAL A 204 12.43 19.86 24.57
C VAL A 204 12.77 21.34 24.37
N ALA A 205 12.35 21.90 23.24
CA ALA A 205 12.44 23.31 22.90
C ALA A 205 11.13 23.81 22.28
N ASN A 206 11.00 25.13 22.12
CA ASN A 206 9.82 25.80 21.58
C ASN A 206 10.14 27.16 20.92
N ASP A 207 11.39 27.37 20.52
CA ASP A 207 11.92 28.62 19.98
C ASP A 207 11.75 28.77 18.45
N HIS A 208 11.02 27.84 17.81
CA HIS A 208 10.59 27.90 16.42
C HIS A 208 9.07 27.74 16.34
N SER A 209 8.40 28.39 15.39
CA SER A 209 6.94 28.31 15.26
C SER A 209 6.51 27.14 14.39
N GLY A 210 5.24 26.72 14.51
CA GLY A 210 4.61 25.76 13.58
C GLY A 210 4.66 24.30 14.00
N TYR A 211 5.24 24.00 15.17
CA TYR A 211 5.15 22.69 15.81
C TYR A 211 3.74 22.41 16.35
N SER A 212 3.47 21.15 16.64
CA SER A 212 2.24 20.68 17.28
C SER A 212 2.39 20.53 18.80
N GLY A 213 1.28 20.35 19.52
CA GLY A 213 1.33 20.22 20.97
C GLY A 213 1.89 21.48 21.66
N THR A 214 2.91 21.30 22.49
CA THR A 214 3.49 22.34 23.36
C THR A 214 4.94 22.67 23.05
N GLY A 215 5.62 21.85 22.23
CA GLY A 215 7.00 22.06 21.82
C GLY A 215 7.46 21.01 20.81
N PHE A 216 8.77 20.84 20.72
CA PHE A 216 9.40 19.82 19.88
C PHE A 216 10.70 19.35 20.55
N VAL A 217 11.25 18.23 20.10
CA VAL A 217 12.53 17.70 20.59
C VAL A 217 13.67 18.08 19.65
N CYS A 218 14.77 18.53 20.23
CA CYS A 218 16.03 18.82 19.54
C CYS A 218 17.19 18.12 20.25
N GLY A 219 18.44 18.51 19.98
CA GLY A 219 19.63 17.97 20.67
C GLY A 219 20.33 16.80 19.97
N TYR A 220 19.87 16.39 18.79
CA TYR A 220 20.50 15.38 17.94
C TYR A 220 21.81 15.84 17.27
N GLY A 221 22.56 16.76 17.90
CA GLY A 221 23.94 17.05 17.53
C GLY A 221 24.96 16.17 18.28
N ASN A 222 24.49 15.29 19.18
CA ASN A 222 25.31 14.42 20.03
C ASN A 222 25.00 12.94 19.78
N ASP A 223 26.03 12.10 19.71
CA ASP A 223 25.85 10.66 19.54
C ASP A 223 25.15 10.09 20.79
N GLY A 224 24.19 9.21 20.55
CA GLY A 224 23.33 8.65 21.59
C GLY A 224 22.10 9.49 21.96
N ALA A 225 21.94 10.71 21.42
CA ALA A 225 20.72 11.50 21.59
C ALA A 225 19.50 10.71 21.11
N LYS A 226 18.48 10.60 21.96
CA LYS A 226 17.38 9.64 21.77
C LYS A 226 16.05 10.19 22.26
N THR A 227 15.03 9.95 21.45
CA THR A 227 13.62 10.07 21.81
C THR A 227 12.97 8.70 21.77
N LEU A 228 12.44 8.25 22.91
CA LEU A 228 11.83 6.94 23.10
C LEU A 228 10.33 7.10 23.31
N PHE A 229 9.56 6.70 22.30
CA PHE A 229 8.10 6.63 22.33
C PHE A 229 7.66 5.27 22.90
N THR A 230 6.64 5.30 23.75
CA THR A 230 5.87 4.10 24.13
C THR A 230 4.53 4.19 23.44
N VAL A 231 4.21 3.21 22.60
CA VAL A 231 3.08 3.25 21.67
C VAL A 231 2.27 1.98 21.82
N ASN A 232 0.97 2.06 21.58
CA ASN A 232 0.07 0.92 21.71
C ASN A 232 -0.67 0.71 20.39
N VAL A 233 -0.51 -0.46 19.78
CA VAL A 233 -1.17 -0.79 18.52
C VAL A 233 -2.12 -1.97 18.68
N PRO A 234 -3.27 -1.95 17.99
CA PRO A 234 -4.30 -2.97 18.20
C PRO A 234 -3.88 -4.35 17.71
N GLU A 235 -2.89 -4.45 16.81
CA GLU A 235 -2.46 -5.73 16.21
C GLU A 235 -0.96 -5.82 15.98
N SER A 236 -0.45 -7.04 15.87
CA SER A 236 0.92 -7.25 15.40
C SER A 236 0.97 -7.05 13.88
N GLY A 237 2.00 -6.39 13.37
CA GLY A 237 2.13 -6.16 11.94
C GLY A 237 3.17 -5.11 11.60
N ASN A 238 3.28 -4.79 10.30
CA ASN A 238 4.05 -3.65 9.85
C ASN A 238 3.17 -2.40 9.90
N TYR A 239 3.70 -1.35 10.51
CA TYR A 239 3.05 -0.05 10.63
C TYR A 239 3.86 1.00 9.90
N SER A 240 3.17 1.96 9.28
CA SER A 240 3.80 3.19 8.82
C SER A 240 3.96 4.12 10.01
N ILE A 241 5.19 4.55 10.26
CA ILE A 241 5.46 5.66 11.17
C ILE A 241 5.71 6.91 10.34
N LYS A 242 4.99 7.99 10.66
CA LYS A 242 5.24 9.32 10.15
C LYS A 242 5.81 10.17 11.27
N VAL A 243 6.95 10.80 11.02
CA VAL A 243 7.64 11.65 11.98
C VAL A 243 7.52 13.09 11.51
N GLY A 244 6.78 13.90 12.26
CA GLY A 244 6.78 15.34 12.08
C GLY A 244 8.16 15.88 12.42
N TYR A 245 8.80 16.59 11.50
CA TYR A 245 10.17 17.04 11.67
C TYR A 245 10.42 18.42 11.06
N SER A 246 11.48 19.07 11.53
CA SER A 246 12.12 20.18 10.85
C SER A 246 13.62 19.90 10.66
N ASN A 247 14.13 20.22 9.47
CA ASN A 247 15.54 20.14 9.13
C ASN A 247 15.93 21.32 8.24
N ALA A 248 16.43 22.41 8.82
CA ALA A 248 16.97 23.53 8.04
C ALA A 248 18.50 23.54 8.01
N SER A 249 19.13 22.38 8.22
CA SER A 249 20.58 22.20 8.06
C SER A 249 20.99 22.28 6.58
N GLU A 250 22.28 22.05 6.29
CA GLU A 250 22.84 22.20 4.95
C GLU A 250 22.47 21.06 3.97
N ALA A 251 21.93 19.94 4.47
CA ALA A 251 21.62 18.75 3.65
C ALA A 251 20.55 17.84 4.30
N GLU A 252 20.16 16.78 3.59
CA GLU A 252 19.43 15.65 4.19
C GLU A 252 20.15 15.14 5.45
N LYS A 253 19.36 14.67 6.41
CA LYS A 253 19.84 14.11 7.68
C LYS A 253 19.14 12.79 7.97
N SER A 254 19.66 12.04 8.93
CA SER A 254 19.08 10.76 9.35
C SER A 254 19.10 10.59 10.86
N LEU A 255 18.23 9.71 11.35
CA LEU A 255 18.29 9.09 12.66
C LEU A 255 18.04 7.59 12.52
N SER A 256 18.66 6.79 13.38
CA SER A 256 18.41 5.35 13.48
C SER A 256 17.10 5.06 14.22
N ILE A 257 16.36 4.09 13.70
CA ILE A 257 15.10 3.59 14.28
C ILE A 257 15.38 2.31 15.04
N TYR A 258 15.00 2.26 16.31
CA TYR A 258 14.95 1.03 17.08
C TYR A 258 13.52 0.72 17.47
N VAL A 259 13.14 -0.55 17.38
CA VAL A 259 11.84 -1.05 17.83
C VAL A 259 12.06 -2.13 18.85
N ASN A 260 11.43 -1.99 20.03
CA ASN A 260 11.56 -2.94 21.13
C ASN A 260 13.03 -3.25 21.46
N GLY A 261 13.88 -2.22 21.44
CA GLY A 261 15.32 -2.30 21.70
C GLY A 261 16.21 -2.80 20.55
N LYS A 262 15.64 -3.22 19.42
CA LYS A 262 16.39 -3.71 18.25
C LYS A 262 16.45 -2.65 17.14
N LYS A 263 17.64 -2.41 16.57
CA LYS A 263 17.78 -1.54 15.39
C LYS A 263 17.03 -2.14 14.20
N THR A 264 16.11 -1.38 13.63
CA THR A 264 15.22 -1.80 12.53
C THR A 264 15.57 -1.09 11.22
N GLY A 265 16.14 0.12 11.28
CA GLY A 265 16.53 0.86 10.09
C GLY A 265 16.99 2.28 10.42
N GLN A 266 16.93 3.15 9.42
CA GLN A 266 17.12 4.60 9.53
C GLN A 266 15.92 5.32 8.91
N ILE A 267 15.59 6.49 9.43
CA ILE A 267 14.67 7.44 8.80
C ILE A 267 15.46 8.64 8.30
N LYS A 268 15.09 9.14 7.13
CA LYS A 268 15.74 10.27 6.46
C LYS A 268 14.84 11.49 6.47
N PHE A 269 15.47 12.64 6.65
CA PHE A 269 14.83 13.94 6.83
C PHE A 269 15.36 14.90 5.78
N ALA A 270 14.54 15.18 4.77
CA ALA A 270 14.89 16.10 3.69
C ALA A 270 15.14 17.52 4.22
N ARG A 271 15.95 18.31 3.52
CA ARG A 271 16.19 19.70 3.89
C ARG A 271 14.96 20.56 3.60
N LEU A 272 14.57 21.38 4.56
CA LEU A 272 13.49 22.36 4.49
C LEU A 272 14.05 23.79 4.43
N SER A 273 13.19 24.76 4.11
CA SER A 273 13.57 26.16 3.92
C SER A 273 13.90 26.91 5.21
N SER A 274 13.34 26.48 6.36
CA SER A 274 13.57 27.10 7.66
C SER A 274 13.25 26.15 8.82
N TRP A 275 13.75 26.45 10.02
CA TRP A 275 13.45 25.67 11.24
C TRP A 275 12.00 25.84 11.73
N SER A 276 11.28 26.84 11.22
CA SER A 276 9.83 27.00 11.43
C SER A 276 8.99 26.35 10.33
N THR A 277 9.63 25.64 9.39
CA THR A 277 8.97 24.82 8.37
C THR A 277 9.03 23.37 8.80
N TRP A 278 7.88 22.71 8.80
CA TRP A 278 7.70 21.34 9.25
C TRP A 278 7.21 20.47 8.10
N SER A 279 7.62 19.21 8.10
CA SER A 279 7.23 18.19 7.13
C SER A 279 7.13 16.83 7.81
N GLU A 280 6.72 15.80 7.08
CA GLU A 280 6.64 14.42 7.57
C GLU A 280 7.67 13.55 6.85
N ALA A 281 8.45 12.80 7.61
CA ALA A 281 9.25 11.70 7.10
C ALA A 281 8.56 10.39 7.44
N GLN A 282 8.68 9.37 6.59
CA GLN A 282 8.00 8.10 6.80
C GLN A 282 8.95 6.91 6.81
N ALA A 283 8.63 5.90 7.60
CA ALA A 283 9.31 4.60 7.59
C ALA A 283 8.32 3.48 7.95
N ILE A 284 8.65 2.24 7.58
CA ILE A 284 7.87 1.06 7.96
C ILE A 284 8.58 0.31 9.09
N VAL A 285 7.84 -0.03 10.14
CA VAL A 285 8.38 -0.74 11.31
C VAL A 285 7.48 -1.92 11.72
N PRO A 286 8.06 -3.04 12.17
CA PRO A 286 7.28 -4.15 12.72
C PRO A 286 6.93 -3.89 14.18
N LEU A 287 5.64 -3.89 14.53
CA LEU A 287 5.13 -3.75 15.89
C LEU A 287 4.38 -5.02 16.32
N ASN A 288 4.42 -5.31 17.61
CA ASN A 288 3.62 -6.36 18.24
C ASN A 288 2.23 -5.81 18.61
N ASN A 289 1.24 -6.68 18.78
CA ASN A 289 -0.04 -6.30 19.38
C ASN A 289 0.22 -5.76 20.80
N GLY A 290 -0.42 -4.65 21.14
CA GLY A 290 -0.29 -4.00 22.43
C GLY A 290 0.85 -2.99 22.47
N GLU A 291 1.47 -2.88 23.65
CA GLU A 291 2.54 -1.92 23.92
C GLU A 291 3.83 -2.28 23.16
N ASN A 292 4.44 -1.26 22.55
CA ASN A 292 5.74 -1.30 21.89
C ASN A 292 6.54 -0.07 22.27
N THR A 293 7.84 -0.16 22.08
CA THR A 293 8.73 1.00 22.14
C THR A 293 9.34 1.29 20.77
N ILE A 294 9.35 2.57 20.39
CA ILE A 294 10.01 3.05 19.17
C ILE A 294 10.97 4.14 19.60
N SER A 295 12.26 4.03 19.25
CA SER A 295 13.22 5.12 19.49
C SER A 295 13.83 5.65 18.22
N LEU A 296 13.87 6.97 18.12
CA LEU A 296 14.64 7.72 17.13
C LEU A 296 15.93 8.18 17.82
N GLN A 297 17.05 7.63 17.40
CA GLN A 297 18.36 7.81 18.03
C GLN A 297 19.38 8.30 17.01
N ARG A 298 20.25 9.24 17.40
CA ARG A 298 21.46 9.55 16.64
C ARG A 298 22.54 8.53 16.95
N ASP A 299 22.77 7.60 16.03
CA ASP A 299 23.96 6.77 16.03
C ASP A 299 25.13 7.51 15.35
N ILE A 300 26.35 6.98 15.48
CA ILE A 300 27.56 7.59 14.92
C ILE A 300 27.54 7.73 13.39
N GLU A 301 26.76 6.86 12.72
CA GLU A 301 26.60 6.84 11.25
C GLU A 301 25.50 7.80 10.79
N ASP A 302 24.76 8.43 11.72
CA ASP A 302 23.63 9.28 11.40
C ASP A 302 24.02 10.74 11.18
N GLY A 303 23.31 11.40 10.26
CA GLY A 303 23.48 12.84 10.02
C GLY A 303 23.09 13.70 11.22
N GLY A 304 22.12 13.27 12.03
CA GLY A 304 21.63 14.00 13.20
C GLY A 304 21.02 15.37 12.86
N SER A 305 21.13 16.33 13.78
CA SER A 305 20.80 17.75 13.59
C SER A 305 19.44 18.01 12.92
N VAL A 306 18.39 17.46 13.52
CA VAL A 306 16.97 17.68 13.16
C VAL A 306 16.17 18.05 14.41
N ASN A 307 14.95 18.57 14.23
CA ASN A 307 13.96 18.71 15.29
C ASN A 307 12.80 17.74 15.03
N LEU A 308 12.30 17.06 16.06
CA LEU A 308 11.18 16.14 15.98
C LEU A 308 9.97 16.71 16.71
N ASP A 309 8.82 16.76 16.04
CA ASP A 309 7.56 17.30 16.58
C ASP A 309 6.69 16.16 17.13
N TYR A 310 6.38 15.16 16.31
CA TYR A 310 5.53 14.05 16.72
C TYR A 310 5.86 12.76 15.97
N LEU A 311 5.35 11.64 16.50
CA LEU A 311 5.28 10.35 15.85
C LEU A 311 3.81 9.99 15.63
N LEU A 312 3.38 9.85 14.38
CA LEU A 312 2.06 9.33 14.00
C LEU A 312 2.21 7.88 13.51
N ILE A 313 1.37 6.99 14.04
CA ILE A 313 1.32 5.59 13.63
C ILE A 313 0.05 5.35 12.82
N GLU A 314 0.21 4.74 11.66
CA GLU A 314 -0.92 4.29 10.84
C GLU A 314 -0.77 2.78 10.62
N PRO A 315 -1.86 1.98 10.75
CA PRO A 315 -1.83 0.60 10.29
C PRO A 315 -1.31 0.55 8.87
N GLY A 316 -0.37 -0.36 8.61
CA GLY A 316 0.12 -0.58 7.26
C GLY A 316 -0.96 -1.19 6.37
N THR A 317 -1.97 -0.43 5.95
CA THR A 317 -2.21 -0.41 4.51
C THR A 317 -0.97 0.22 3.94
N ILE A 318 -0.20 -0.57 3.19
CA ILE A 318 0.99 -0.13 2.46
C ILE A 318 0.71 1.30 1.97
N PRO A 319 1.32 2.35 2.56
CA PRO A 319 1.39 3.64 1.89
C PRO A 319 2.05 3.33 0.55
N ASP A 320 1.46 3.83 -0.54
CA ASP A 320 2.00 3.73 -1.88
C ASP A 320 3.53 3.82 -1.80
N VAL A 321 4.18 2.67 -1.92
CA VAL A 321 5.60 2.56 -1.62
C VAL A 321 6.25 3.29 -2.77
N THR A 322 6.86 4.43 -2.47
CA THR A 322 8.00 4.88 -3.24
C THR A 322 9.08 3.82 -3.04
N ILE A 323 9.03 2.76 -3.87
CA ILE A 323 9.95 1.62 -3.79
C ILE A 323 11.32 2.14 -4.22
N PRO A 324 12.36 2.00 -3.40
CA PRO A 324 13.73 2.07 -3.88
C PRO A 324 13.95 0.89 -4.84
N ASP A 325 13.95 1.19 -6.14
CA ASP A 325 14.52 0.54 -7.34
C ASP A 325 15.05 -0.93 -7.34
N ASP A 326 14.59 -1.85 -6.49
CA ASP A 326 15.09 -3.25 -6.48
C ASP A 326 14.01 -4.35 -6.43
N GLU A 327 12.71 -4.02 -6.44
CA GLU A 327 11.63 -5.01 -6.67
C GLU A 327 10.90 -4.82 -8.01
N THR A 328 11.09 -3.66 -8.67
CA THR A 328 10.76 -3.46 -10.10
C THR A 328 11.51 -4.46 -10.99
N SER A 329 12.68 -4.93 -10.55
CA SER A 329 13.49 -5.94 -11.23
C SER A 329 12.83 -7.33 -11.33
N LYS A 330 11.83 -7.67 -10.49
CA LYS A 330 11.19 -9.01 -10.50
C LYS A 330 10.10 -9.20 -11.56
N PHE A 331 9.48 -8.11 -12.02
CA PHE A 331 8.51 -8.12 -13.12
C PHE A 331 8.93 -7.26 -14.30
N LYS A 332 10.22 -6.90 -14.34
CA LYS A 332 10.88 -6.32 -15.49
C LYS A 332 11.45 -7.43 -16.36
N TYR A 333 11.03 -7.43 -17.62
CA TYR A 333 11.48 -8.34 -18.65
C TYR A 333 12.24 -7.53 -19.70
N GLU A 334 13.57 -7.65 -19.66
CA GLU A 334 14.46 -7.01 -20.64
C GLU A 334 14.11 -7.53 -22.06
N ALA A 335 13.93 -6.62 -23.01
CA ALA A 335 13.47 -6.95 -24.35
C ALA A 335 14.50 -7.77 -25.11
N GLU A 336 15.79 -7.57 -24.86
CA GLU A 336 16.87 -8.37 -25.46
C GLU A 336 16.84 -9.84 -25.05
N ASN A 337 16.09 -10.20 -24.00
CA ASN A 337 15.88 -11.58 -23.57
C ASN A 337 14.57 -12.20 -24.13
N ALA A 338 13.78 -11.44 -24.90
CA ALA A 338 12.54 -11.93 -25.50
C ALA A 338 12.79 -12.87 -26.69
N GLY A 339 11.80 -13.71 -27.01
CA GLY A 339 11.82 -14.50 -28.24
C GLY A 339 11.61 -13.60 -29.46
N LEU A 340 12.62 -13.44 -30.31
CA LEU A 340 12.57 -12.55 -31.47
C LEU A 340 12.26 -13.30 -32.76
N SER A 341 11.43 -12.71 -33.63
CA SER A 341 11.15 -13.22 -34.97
C SER A 341 10.83 -12.11 -35.97
N GLY A 342 10.77 -12.43 -37.26
CA GLY A 342 10.36 -11.48 -38.30
C GLY A 342 11.33 -10.30 -38.48
N ASN A 343 12.62 -10.54 -38.27
CA ASN A 343 13.73 -9.58 -38.29
C ASN A 343 13.80 -8.60 -37.09
N ALA A 344 12.99 -8.80 -36.04
CA ALA A 344 13.30 -8.19 -34.75
C ALA A 344 14.66 -8.73 -34.26
N VAL A 345 15.53 -7.84 -33.78
CA VAL A 345 16.92 -8.17 -33.42
C VAL A 345 17.41 -7.32 -32.27
N VAL A 346 18.33 -7.86 -31.47
CA VAL A 346 19.00 -7.12 -30.39
C VAL A 346 20.07 -6.20 -30.98
N ALA A 347 20.12 -4.96 -30.50
CA ALA A 347 21.14 -3.96 -30.80
C ALA A 347 21.56 -3.23 -29.52
N ASN A 348 22.66 -2.47 -29.60
CA ASN A 348 23.22 -1.71 -28.47
C ASN A 348 23.96 -0.43 -28.92
N ASP A 349 23.68 0.05 -30.13
CA ASP A 349 24.35 1.19 -30.79
C ASP A 349 23.74 2.56 -30.44
N HIS A 350 22.82 2.60 -29.48
CA HIS A 350 22.25 3.83 -28.89
C HIS A 350 22.39 3.78 -27.37
N SER A 351 22.52 4.93 -26.71
CA SER A 351 22.70 4.99 -25.25
C SER A 351 21.36 5.06 -24.49
N GLY A 352 21.38 4.76 -23.19
CA GLY A 352 20.24 4.98 -22.28
C GLY A 352 19.27 3.80 -22.11
N TYR A 353 19.50 2.69 -22.81
CA TYR A 353 18.80 1.41 -22.59
C TYR A 353 19.17 0.80 -21.24
N SER A 354 18.39 -0.18 -20.77
CA SER A 354 18.72 -0.99 -19.59
C SER A 354 19.24 -2.38 -19.97
N GLY A 355 19.81 -3.10 -19.00
CA GLY A 355 20.37 -4.41 -19.28
C GLY A 355 21.58 -4.32 -20.21
N THR A 356 21.59 -5.15 -21.26
CA THR A 356 22.73 -5.34 -22.17
C THR A 356 22.46 -4.84 -23.59
N GLY A 357 21.22 -4.45 -23.90
CA GLY A 357 20.84 -3.92 -25.19
C GLY A 357 19.37 -3.57 -25.27
N PHE A 358 18.84 -3.46 -26.48
CA PHE A 358 17.42 -3.23 -26.77
C PHE A 358 17.04 -3.99 -28.04
N VAL A 359 15.75 -4.16 -28.31
CA VAL A 359 15.24 -4.77 -29.54
C VAL A 359 14.88 -3.70 -30.56
N CYS A 360 15.39 -3.83 -31.77
CA CYS A 360 15.01 -3.04 -32.94
C CYS A 360 14.53 -3.96 -34.08
N GLY A 361 14.58 -3.50 -35.33
CA GLY A 361 14.26 -4.34 -36.50
C GLY A 361 12.78 -4.42 -36.86
N TYR A 362 11.94 -3.57 -36.25
CA TYR A 362 10.51 -3.42 -36.55
C TYR A 362 10.21 -2.76 -37.92
N GLY A 363 11.15 -2.79 -38.87
CA GLY A 363 10.95 -2.28 -40.23
C GLY A 363 10.17 -3.23 -41.15
N ASN A 364 9.94 -4.48 -40.74
CA ASN A 364 9.27 -5.53 -41.54
C ASN A 364 7.94 -5.98 -40.91
N ILE A 365 6.93 -6.31 -41.72
CA ILE A 365 5.68 -6.88 -41.23
C ILE A 365 5.99 -8.28 -40.68
N GLY A 366 5.46 -8.60 -39.50
CA GLY A 366 5.74 -9.82 -38.76
C GLY A 366 6.92 -9.73 -37.78
N ALA A 367 7.65 -8.61 -37.74
CA ALA A 367 8.66 -8.36 -36.71
C ALA A 367 8.01 -8.41 -35.32
N LYS A 368 8.59 -9.20 -34.40
CA LYS A 368 7.97 -9.51 -33.11
C LYS A 368 9.01 -9.74 -32.02
N ALA A 369 8.72 -9.19 -30.84
CA ALA A 369 9.33 -9.59 -29.57
C ALA A 369 8.26 -10.31 -28.73
N LEU A 370 8.53 -11.55 -28.32
CA LEU A 370 7.66 -12.42 -27.53
C LEU A 370 8.23 -12.58 -26.13
N PHE A 371 7.61 -11.92 -25.17
CA PHE A 371 7.91 -12.03 -23.75
C PHE A 371 7.19 -13.24 -23.17
N THR A 372 7.92 -14.10 -22.46
CA THR A 372 7.30 -15.11 -21.58
C THR A 372 7.33 -14.56 -20.18
N VAL A 373 6.15 -14.26 -19.64
CA VAL A 373 6.01 -13.56 -18.37
C VAL A 373 5.30 -14.45 -17.39
N ASN A 374 5.67 -14.39 -16.12
CA ASN A 374 5.02 -15.15 -15.07
C ASN A 374 4.36 -14.18 -14.11
N VAL A 375 3.04 -14.23 -14.00
CA VAL A 375 2.30 -13.38 -13.05
C VAL A 375 1.66 -14.22 -11.96
N PRO A 376 1.70 -13.76 -10.70
CA PRO A 376 1.28 -14.58 -9.56
C PRO A 376 -0.23 -14.83 -9.51
N LYS A 377 -1.03 -14.10 -10.30
CA LYS A 377 -2.49 -14.15 -10.29
C LYS A 377 -3.04 -13.83 -11.69
N GLU A 378 -4.22 -14.35 -12.01
CA GLU A 378 -4.96 -13.91 -13.19
C GLU A 378 -5.60 -12.54 -12.93
N GLY A 379 -5.61 -11.67 -13.93
CA GLY A 379 -6.25 -10.37 -13.83
C GLY A 379 -5.79 -9.39 -14.89
N ASP A 380 -6.35 -8.18 -14.82
CA ASP A 380 -5.90 -7.07 -15.62
C ASP A 380 -4.65 -6.45 -14.98
N TYR A 381 -3.57 -6.40 -15.73
CA TYR A 381 -2.30 -5.81 -15.37
C TYR A 381 -2.04 -4.58 -16.22
N ILE A 382 -1.34 -3.61 -15.65
CA ILE A 382 -0.76 -2.54 -16.46
C ILE A 382 0.61 -3.01 -16.92
N ILE A 383 0.81 -3.05 -18.22
CA ILE A 383 2.14 -3.18 -18.79
C ILE A 383 2.71 -1.82 -19.12
N LYS A 384 3.99 -1.61 -18.81
CA LYS A 384 4.76 -0.48 -19.30
C LYS A 384 5.81 -0.98 -20.28
N VAL A 385 5.76 -0.46 -21.49
CA VAL A 385 6.74 -0.74 -22.54
C VAL A 385 7.70 0.43 -22.58
N ARG A 386 8.95 0.22 -22.18
CA ARG A 386 9.99 1.23 -22.39
C ARG A 386 10.46 1.17 -23.84
N TYR A 387 10.45 2.32 -24.50
CA TYR A 387 10.71 2.41 -25.93
C TYR A 387 11.46 3.69 -26.30
N ALA A 388 12.10 3.65 -27.46
CA ALA A 388 12.58 4.84 -28.17
C ALA A 388 11.98 4.86 -29.58
N ASN A 389 11.56 6.04 -30.01
CA ASN A 389 11.11 6.27 -31.37
C ASN A 389 11.65 7.62 -31.86
N ALA A 390 12.74 7.62 -32.60
CA ALA A 390 13.21 8.82 -33.32
C ALA A 390 13.07 8.68 -34.84
N SER A 391 12.05 7.93 -35.26
CA SER A 391 11.65 7.84 -36.67
C SER A 391 11.02 9.16 -37.16
N GLU A 392 10.37 9.13 -38.32
CA GLU A 392 9.74 10.29 -38.95
C GLU A 392 8.42 10.74 -38.32
N ALA A 393 7.77 9.91 -37.49
CA ALA A 393 6.46 10.21 -36.88
C ALA A 393 6.18 9.31 -35.67
N GLU A 394 5.00 9.50 -35.03
CA GLU A 394 4.43 8.47 -34.15
C GLU A 394 4.38 7.11 -34.88
N LYS A 395 4.60 6.04 -34.13
CA LYS A 395 4.66 4.67 -34.62
C LYS A 395 3.72 3.79 -33.82
N SER A 396 3.48 2.57 -34.29
CA SER A 396 2.60 1.65 -33.57
C SER A 396 3.05 0.20 -33.73
N LEU A 397 2.72 -0.61 -32.72
CA LEU A 397 2.81 -2.07 -32.76
C LEU A 397 1.53 -2.66 -32.19
N SER A 398 1.12 -3.80 -32.73
CA SER A 398 0.01 -4.58 -32.23
C SER A 398 0.44 -5.38 -31.00
N LEU A 399 -0.36 -5.28 -29.95
CA LEU A 399 -0.19 -6.01 -28.70
C LEU A 399 -1.02 -7.29 -28.75
N TYR A 400 -0.35 -8.40 -28.46
CA TYR A 400 -0.98 -9.70 -28.31
C TYR A 400 -0.71 -10.25 -26.91
N VAL A 401 -1.73 -10.88 -26.34
CA VAL A 401 -1.66 -11.57 -25.06
C VAL A 401 -2.15 -12.98 -25.26
N ASN A 402 -1.33 -13.97 -24.92
CA ASN A 402 -1.62 -15.39 -25.14
C ASN A 402 -2.08 -15.67 -26.58
N ALA A 403 -1.35 -15.08 -27.53
CA ALA A 403 -1.59 -15.12 -28.98
C ALA A 403 -2.90 -14.45 -29.47
N VAL A 404 -3.64 -13.76 -28.61
CA VAL A 404 -4.84 -12.99 -28.98
C VAL A 404 -4.48 -11.51 -29.10
N LYS A 405 -4.80 -10.87 -30.24
CA LYS A 405 -4.62 -9.43 -30.42
C LYS A 405 -5.55 -8.67 -29.49
N THR A 406 -5.01 -7.84 -28.60
CA THR A 406 -5.79 -7.10 -27.61
C THR A 406 -5.94 -5.63 -27.99
N SER A 407 -4.88 -5.01 -28.52
CA SER A 407 -4.88 -3.59 -28.87
C SER A 407 -3.72 -3.23 -29.81
N GLN A 408 -3.63 -1.95 -30.16
CA GLN A 408 -2.49 -1.35 -30.84
C GLN A 408 -1.87 -0.31 -29.90
N ILE A 409 -0.57 -0.43 -29.62
CA ILE A 409 0.19 0.52 -28.80
C ILE A 409 0.78 1.59 -29.73
N LYS A 410 0.63 2.86 -29.34
CA LYS A 410 1.20 4.01 -30.05
C LYS A 410 2.44 4.52 -29.33
N PHE A 411 3.48 4.79 -30.10
CA PHE A 411 4.80 5.20 -29.63
C PHE A 411 5.08 6.62 -30.13
N SER A 412 4.93 7.60 -29.25
CA SER A 412 5.20 9.00 -29.58
C SER A 412 6.67 9.22 -29.96
N ARG A 413 6.89 10.18 -30.87
CA ARG A 413 8.21 10.47 -31.45
C ARG A 413 9.08 11.34 -30.53
N PHE A 414 10.36 11.05 -30.49
CA PHE A 414 11.44 11.84 -29.91
C PHE A 414 12.40 12.39 -30.97
N THR A 415 13.31 13.26 -30.54
CA THR A 415 14.35 13.86 -31.38
C THR A 415 15.61 12.98 -31.51
N SER A 416 15.78 11.97 -30.66
CA SER A 416 16.97 11.10 -30.61
C SER A 416 16.59 9.67 -30.21
N TRP A 417 17.28 8.68 -30.78
CA TRP A 417 17.12 7.26 -30.43
C TRP A 417 17.70 6.90 -29.05
N SER A 418 18.42 7.83 -28.41
CA SER A 418 18.84 7.68 -27.00
C SER A 418 17.84 8.28 -26.00
N ASN A 419 16.71 8.82 -26.48
CA ASN A 419 15.62 9.26 -25.62
C ASN A 419 14.63 8.12 -25.45
N TRP A 420 14.45 7.69 -24.22
CA TRP A 420 13.56 6.60 -23.85
C TRP A 420 12.40 7.11 -23.01
N SER A 421 11.22 6.55 -23.22
CA SER A 421 10.04 6.78 -22.38
C SER A 421 9.28 5.48 -22.23
N GLU A 422 8.29 5.47 -21.34
CA GLU A 422 7.35 4.38 -21.21
C GLU A 422 6.01 4.73 -21.86
N VAL A 423 5.38 3.73 -22.47
CA VAL A 423 3.96 3.76 -22.82
C VAL A 423 3.25 2.63 -22.09
N GLN A 424 2.01 2.89 -21.65
CA GLN A 424 1.25 1.95 -20.84
C GLN A 424 0.10 1.32 -21.64
N ALA A 425 -0.21 0.07 -21.34
CA ALA A 425 -1.42 -0.60 -21.83
C ALA A 425 -1.99 -1.52 -20.73
N SER A 426 -3.30 -1.69 -20.70
CA SER A 426 -3.96 -2.68 -19.84
C SER A 426 -4.08 -4.01 -20.59
N VAL A 427 -3.73 -5.11 -19.93
CA VAL A 427 -3.78 -6.48 -20.48
C VAL A 427 -4.33 -7.45 -19.47
N HIS A 428 -5.12 -8.41 -19.93
CA HIS A 428 -5.58 -9.51 -19.09
C HIS A 428 -4.60 -10.68 -19.16
N LEU A 429 -3.99 -11.06 -18.04
CA LEU A 429 -3.05 -12.18 -17.95
C LEU A 429 -3.66 -13.30 -17.10
N ASN A 430 -3.41 -14.55 -17.50
CA ASN A 430 -3.72 -15.72 -16.69
C ASN A 430 -2.75 -15.80 -15.51
N SER A 431 -3.08 -16.57 -14.47
CA SER A 431 -2.08 -16.87 -13.45
C SER A 431 -1.01 -17.81 -14.01
N GLY A 432 0.25 -17.59 -13.62
CA GLY A 432 1.37 -18.39 -14.09
C GLY A 432 1.98 -17.83 -15.38
N ALA A 433 2.49 -18.73 -16.22
CA ALA A 433 3.13 -18.36 -17.47
C ALA A 433 2.11 -17.82 -18.48
N ASN A 434 2.43 -16.66 -19.05
CA ASN A 434 1.73 -16.01 -20.14
C ASN A 434 2.71 -15.64 -21.24
N THR A 435 2.18 -15.35 -22.41
CA THR A 435 2.93 -14.70 -23.48
C THR A 435 2.37 -13.33 -23.76
N ILE A 436 3.27 -12.34 -23.88
CA ILE A 436 2.93 -11.00 -24.35
C ILE A 436 3.82 -10.74 -25.56
N SER A 437 3.26 -10.29 -26.68
CA SER A 437 4.10 -9.90 -27.81
C SER A 437 3.73 -8.55 -28.39
N LEU A 438 4.75 -7.78 -28.71
CA LEU A 438 4.63 -6.60 -29.56
C LEU A 438 5.08 -6.97 -30.95
N GLN A 439 4.13 -6.93 -31.88
CA GLN A 439 4.29 -7.36 -33.26
C GLN A 439 3.96 -6.20 -34.21
N ARG A 440 4.74 -6.06 -35.28
CA ARG A 440 4.38 -5.19 -36.40
C ARG A 440 3.45 -5.91 -37.35
N ASP A 441 2.16 -5.65 -37.25
CA ASP A 441 1.16 -6.09 -38.23
C ASP A 441 1.13 -5.17 -39.46
N ILE A 442 0.31 -5.53 -40.45
CA ILE A 442 0.14 -4.73 -41.67
C ILE A 442 -0.44 -3.33 -41.41
N GLU A 443 -1.21 -3.18 -40.33
CA GLU A 443 -1.85 -1.92 -39.91
C GLU A 443 -0.94 -1.06 -39.02
N ASP A 444 0.26 -1.55 -38.70
CA ASP A 444 1.21 -0.91 -37.80
C ASP A 444 2.24 -0.04 -38.52
N GLY A 445 2.56 1.09 -37.90
CA GLY A 445 3.51 2.05 -38.42
C GLY A 445 4.95 1.77 -37.96
N GLY A 446 5.84 1.52 -38.93
CA GLY A 446 7.32 1.63 -38.91
C GLY A 446 8.12 1.13 -37.69
N SER A 447 9.36 1.63 -37.57
CA SER A 447 10.38 1.11 -36.64
C SER A 447 10.38 1.83 -35.29
N VAL A 448 10.40 1.05 -34.21
CA VAL A 448 10.65 1.50 -32.83
C VAL A 448 11.74 0.63 -32.21
N ASN A 449 12.35 1.12 -31.14
CA ASN A 449 13.21 0.32 -30.28
C ASN A 449 12.46 0.01 -28.98
N LEU A 450 12.53 -1.24 -28.51
CA LEU A 450 11.94 -1.69 -27.25
C LEU A 450 13.07 -2.07 -26.29
N ASP A 451 12.99 -1.60 -25.05
CA ASP A 451 14.04 -1.79 -24.05
C ASP A 451 13.62 -2.81 -22.99
N TYR A 452 12.48 -2.58 -22.32
CA TYR A 452 11.90 -3.58 -21.42
C TYR A 452 10.38 -3.51 -21.40
N LEU A 453 9.81 -4.60 -20.88
CA LEU A 453 8.43 -4.70 -20.48
C LEU A 453 8.37 -4.80 -18.94
N LEU A 454 7.68 -3.89 -18.29
CA LEU A 454 7.36 -3.95 -16.86
C LEU A 454 5.88 -4.35 -16.69
N ILE A 455 5.59 -5.18 -15.70
CA ILE A 455 4.21 -5.56 -15.35
C ILE A 455 3.90 -5.06 -13.93
N GLU A 456 2.78 -4.36 -13.78
CA GLU A 456 2.28 -3.78 -12.53
C GLU A 456 0.86 -4.26 -12.18
#